data_AF-A0AAV3M2G5-F1
#
_entry.id   AF-A0AAV3M2G5-F1
#
_cell.length_a   1.000
_cell.length_b   1.000
_cell.length_c   1.000
_cell.angle_alpha   90.00
_cell.angle_beta   90.00
_cell.angle_gamma   90.00
#
_symmetry.space_group_name_H-M   'P 1'
#
loop_
_entity.id
_entity.type
_entity.pdbx_description
1 polymer ?
#
loop_
_entity_poly.entity_id
_entity_poly.type
_entity_poly.pdbx_seq_one_letter_code
_entity_poly.pdbx_strand_id
1 'polypeptide(L)'
;MAKTAAERKAAQRKRQRDAGFVTPQWKVEIEEHEMVKRNCALRRPGREPYDEAEYIQMLIRNDNAKLKREIAKLSKRRCGKCGERLPVAECCLSGAADCWVTKGWHELSLSNVGVTCHEI
;
A
#
# COMPACT_ATOMS: atom_id res chain seq x y z
N MET A 1 42.28 15.75 -3.75
CA MET A 1 41.43 15.28 -4.86
C MET A 1 40.00 15.70 -4.62
N ALA A 2 39.34 16.35 -5.57
CA ALA A 2 37.91 16.66 -5.45
C ALA A 2 37.10 15.37 -5.58
N LYS A 3 36.11 15.17 -4.69
CA LYS A 3 35.22 14.01 -4.75
C LYS A 3 34.49 13.97 -6.09
N THR A 4 34.49 12.81 -6.72
CA THR A 4 33.74 12.54 -7.94
C THR A 4 32.23 12.69 -7.69
N ALA A 5 31.44 12.89 -8.75
CA ALA A 5 29.98 12.97 -8.65
C ALA A 5 29.36 11.69 -8.04
N ALA A 6 29.96 10.53 -8.31
CA ALA A 6 29.54 9.24 -7.76
C ALA A 6 29.77 9.17 -6.24
N GLU A 7 30.95 9.59 -5.76
CA GLU A 7 31.28 9.63 -4.33
C GLU A 7 30.38 10.62 -3.56
N ARG A 8 30.04 11.76 -4.16
CA ARG A 8 29.09 12.72 -3.56
C ARG A 8 27.69 12.13 -3.41
N LYS A 9 27.16 11.49 -4.46
CA LYS A 9 25.86 10.79 -4.40
C LYS A 9 25.88 9.62 -3.42
N ALA A 10 26.98 8.88 -3.32
CA ALA A 10 27.13 7.79 -2.35
C ALA A 10 27.14 8.31 -0.90
N ALA A 11 27.86 9.41 -0.64
CA ALA A 11 27.86 10.06 0.67
C ALA A 11 26.49 10.62 1.05
N GLN A 12 25.74 11.18 0.10
CA GLN A 12 24.36 11.64 0.31
C GLN A 12 23.43 10.47 0.69
N ARG A 13 23.47 9.37 -0.07
CA ARG A 13 22.70 8.15 0.25
C ARG A 13 23.08 7.56 1.61
N LYS A 14 24.36 7.63 1.99
CA LYS A 14 24.82 7.21 3.32
C LYS A 14 24.17 8.07 4.41
N ARG A 15 24.22 9.41 4.30
CA ARG A 15 23.58 10.32 5.26
C ARG A 15 22.07 10.10 5.38
N GLN A 16 21.38 9.88 4.25
CA GLN A 16 19.95 9.58 4.25
C GLN A 16 19.65 8.27 4.98
N ARG A 17 20.43 7.20 4.72
CA ARG A 17 20.30 5.93 5.44
C ARG A 17 20.58 6.05 6.93
N ASP A 18 21.64 6.76 7.29
CA ASP A 18 22.00 7.01 8.70
C ASP A 18 20.89 7.80 9.42
N ALA A 19 20.16 8.65 8.69
CA ALA A 19 18.97 9.37 9.17
C ALA A 19 17.66 8.56 9.07
N GLY A 20 17.73 7.26 8.74
CA GLY A 20 16.57 6.36 8.66
C GLY A 20 15.72 6.51 7.40
N PHE A 21 16.15 7.32 6.43
CA PHE A 21 15.47 7.45 5.14
C PHE A 21 15.91 6.35 4.18
N VAL A 22 14.91 5.70 3.58
CA VAL A 22 15.09 4.81 2.44
C VAL A 22 14.59 5.56 1.21
N THR A 23 15.38 5.58 0.14
CA THR A 23 14.97 6.10 -1.17
C THR A 23 14.62 4.91 -2.07
N PRO A 24 13.37 4.45 -2.07
CA PRO A 24 12.95 3.39 -2.97
C PRO A 24 13.06 3.87 -4.43
N GLN A 25 13.39 2.93 -5.32
CA GLN A 25 13.43 3.16 -6.76
C GLN A 25 12.47 2.18 -7.43
N TRP A 26 11.43 2.72 -8.02
CA TRP A 26 10.43 1.99 -8.78
C TRP A 26 10.27 2.63 -10.16
N LYS A 27 9.98 1.80 -11.15
CA LYS A 27 9.52 2.25 -12.45
C LYS A 27 8.00 2.32 -12.38
N VAL A 28 7.45 3.45 -12.80
CA VAL A 28 6.02 3.63 -13.00
C VAL A 28 5.79 3.91 -14.48
N GLU A 29 4.64 3.51 -14.98
CA GLU A 29 4.24 3.86 -16.33
C GLU A 29 3.96 5.35 -16.43
N ILE A 30 4.04 5.90 -17.65
CA ILE A 30 3.78 7.33 -17.89
C ILE A 30 2.37 7.68 -17.43
N GLU A 31 1.40 6.81 -17.71
CA GLU A 31 0.02 7.02 -17.32
C GLU A 31 -0.13 7.10 -15.79
N GLU A 32 0.50 6.18 -15.05
CA GLU A 32 0.51 6.19 -13.58
C GLU A 32 1.14 7.46 -13.01
N HIS A 33 2.20 7.97 -13.64
CA HIS A 33 2.85 9.22 -13.23
C HIS A 33 1.93 10.43 -13.45
N GLU A 34 1.22 10.48 -14.57
CA GLU A 34 0.23 11.54 -14.83
C GLU A 34 -0.97 11.45 -13.87
N MET A 35 -1.40 10.24 -13.49
CA MET A 35 -2.40 10.06 -12.43
C MET A 35 -1.91 10.65 -11.09
N VAL A 36 -0.64 10.46 -10.74
CA VAL A 36 -0.04 11.05 -9.53
C VAL A 36 -0.10 12.58 -9.58
N LYS A 37 0.38 13.20 -10.66
CA LYS A 37 0.36 14.67 -10.82
C LYS A 37 -1.05 15.24 -10.72
N ARG A 38 -1.99 14.66 -11.47
CA ARG A 38 -3.39 15.07 -11.45
C ARG A 38 -3.98 15.00 -10.04
N ASN A 39 -3.73 13.90 -9.34
CA ASN A 39 -4.27 13.68 -7.99
C ASN A 39 -3.67 14.61 -6.94
N CYS A 40 -2.43 15.06 -7.09
CA CYS A 40 -1.80 16.04 -6.19
C CYS A 40 -2.59 17.35 -6.14
N ALA A 41 -3.08 17.83 -7.29
CA ALA A 41 -3.93 19.02 -7.38
C ALA A 41 -5.36 18.74 -6.92
N LEU A 42 -5.98 17.66 -7.39
CA LEU A 42 -7.39 17.34 -7.09
C LEU A 42 -7.67 17.12 -5.61
N ARG A 43 -6.70 16.64 -4.83
CA ARG A 43 -6.86 16.41 -3.39
C ARG A 43 -6.65 17.66 -2.53
N ARG A 44 -6.28 18.80 -3.12
CA ARG A 44 -6.14 20.10 -2.44
C ARG A 44 -6.79 21.23 -3.24
N PRO A 45 -8.11 21.17 -3.51
CA PRO A 45 -8.78 22.20 -4.29
C PRO A 45 -8.65 23.57 -3.60
N GLY A 46 -8.26 24.60 -4.36
CA GLY A 46 -8.07 25.96 -3.85
C GLY A 46 -6.84 26.16 -2.98
N ARG A 47 -5.90 25.21 -2.95
CA ARG A 47 -4.61 25.33 -2.27
C ARG A 47 -3.48 24.88 -3.19
N GLU A 48 -2.25 25.14 -2.76
CA GLU A 48 -1.08 24.59 -3.44
C GLU A 48 -1.18 23.05 -3.48
N PRO A 49 -0.97 22.42 -4.66
CA PRO A 49 -0.92 20.97 -4.79
C PRO A 49 0.10 20.31 -3.84
N TYR A 50 -0.06 19.01 -3.61
CA TYR A 50 1.01 18.25 -2.95
C TYR A 50 2.27 18.18 -3.84
N ASP A 51 3.44 18.14 -3.19
CA ASP A 51 4.62 17.55 -3.83
C ASP A 51 4.38 16.05 -4.05
N GLU A 52 4.92 15.47 -5.14
CA GLU A 52 4.71 14.06 -5.47
C GLU A 52 5.20 13.15 -4.34
N ALA A 53 6.35 13.47 -3.74
CA ALA A 53 6.89 12.69 -2.63
C ALA A 53 6.01 12.78 -1.37
N GLU A 54 5.48 13.96 -1.06
CA GLU A 54 4.53 14.15 0.04
C GLU A 54 3.26 13.34 -0.20
N TYR A 55 2.71 13.41 -1.42
CA TYR A 55 1.51 12.69 -1.80
C TYR A 55 1.66 11.17 -1.62
N ILE A 56 2.75 10.58 -2.14
CA ILE A 56 3.03 9.15 -2.02
C ILE A 56 3.26 8.74 -0.56
N GLN A 57 3.99 9.53 0.22
CA GLN A 57 4.17 9.26 1.66
C GLN A 57 2.85 9.27 2.41
N MET A 58 1.94 10.18 2.06
CA MET A 58 0.61 10.25 2.66
C MET A 58 -0.24 9.05 2.26
N LEU A 59 -0.20 8.63 0.99
CA LEU A 59 -0.88 7.43 0.52
C LEU A 59 -0.43 6.17 1.29
N ILE A 60 0.87 5.99 1.49
CA ILE A 60 1.41 4.87 2.27
C ILE A 60 0.84 4.85 3.70
N ARG A 61 0.79 6.02 4.36
CA ARG A 61 0.24 6.13 5.71
C ARG A 61 -1.26 5.81 5.75
N ASN A 62 -2.00 6.34 4.79
CA ASN A 62 -3.44 6.15 4.69
C ASN A 62 -3.81 4.69 4.40
N ASP A 63 -3.10 4.06 3.47
CA ASP A 63 -3.28 2.65 3.11
C ASP A 63 -2.96 1.73 4.31
N ASN A 64 -1.82 1.92 4.96
CA ASN A 64 -1.45 1.16 6.15
C ASN A 64 -2.48 1.31 7.29
N ALA A 65 -3.00 2.52 7.51
CA ALA A 65 -4.05 2.75 8.51
C ALA A 65 -5.36 2.05 8.14
N LYS A 66 -5.73 2.04 6.85
CA LYS A 66 -6.89 1.30 6.34
C LYS A 66 -6.72 -0.20 6.53
N LEU A 67 -5.60 -0.77 6.08
CA LEU A 67 -5.31 -2.20 6.19
C LEU A 67 -5.31 -2.67 7.64
N LYS A 68 -4.72 -1.91 8.57
CA LYS A 68 -4.76 -2.23 10.01
C LYS A 68 -6.19 -2.32 10.55
N ARG A 69 -7.07 -1.42 10.12
CA ARG A 69 -8.49 -1.45 10.53
C ARG A 69 -9.22 -2.66 9.94
N GLU A 70 -8.95 -3.00 8.69
CA GLU A 70 -9.54 -4.18 8.03
C GLU A 70 -9.09 -5.48 8.69
N ILE A 71 -7.80 -5.64 8.94
CA ILE A 71 -7.25 -6.78 9.69
C ILE A 71 -7.86 -6.86 11.09
N ALA A 72 -7.99 -5.73 11.80
CA ALA A 72 -8.61 -5.71 13.13
C ALA A 72 -10.08 -6.17 13.09
N LYS A 73 -10.85 -5.78 12.05
CA LYS A 73 -12.23 -6.27 11.86
C LYS A 73 -12.25 -7.77 11.56
N LEU A 74 -11.37 -8.25 10.67
CA LEU A 74 -11.27 -9.67 10.31
C LEU A 74 -10.87 -10.55 11.50
N SER A 75 -10.01 -10.05 12.38
CA SER A 75 -9.55 -10.78 13.57
C SER A 75 -10.65 -11.15 14.56
N LYS A 76 -11.85 -10.57 14.40
CA LYS A 76 -13.05 -10.94 15.16
C LYS A 76 -13.78 -12.15 14.59
N ARG A 77 -13.49 -12.53 13.34
CA ARG A 77 -14.06 -13.69 12.63
C ARG A 77 -13.07 -14.86 12.65
N ARG A 78 -13.61 -16.05 12.39
CA ARG A 78 -12.84 -17.29 12.24
C ARG A 78 -13.11 -17.90 10.87
N CYS A 79 -12.17 -18.68 10.37
CA CYS A 79 -12.36 -19.47 9.16
C CYS A 79 -13.43 -20.53 9.42
N GLY A 80 -14.40 -20.66 8.51
CA GLY A 80 -15.46 -21.68 8.63
C GLY A 80 -14.98 -23.12 8.50
N LYS A 81 -13.71 -23.33 8.10
CA LYS A 81 -13.13 -24.67 7.89
C LYS A 81 -12.11 -25.06 8.95
N CYS A 82 -11.03 -24.30 9.14
CA CYS A 82 -10.05 -24.59 10.19
C CYS A 82 -10.39 -23.99 11.56
N GLY A 83 -11.38 -23.09 11.66
CA GLY A 83 -11.74 -22.43 12.93
C GLY A 83 -10.72 -21.41 13.46
N GLU A 84 -9.59 -21.25 12.78
CA GLU A 84 -8.56 -20.28 13.13
C GLU A 84 -9.01 -18.84 12.90
N ARG A 85 -8.39 -17.91 13.63
CA ARG A 85 -8.69 -16.47 13.56
C ARG A 85 -8.21 -15.89 12.24
N LEU A 86 -9.07 -15.12 11.58
CA LEU A 86 -8.74 -14.50 10.28
C LEU A 86 -7.83 -13.26 10.44
N PRO A 87 -7.06 -12.90 9.39
CA PRO A 87 -6.82 -13.69 8.18
C PRO A 87 -5.87 -14.86 8.46
N VAL A 88 -6.15 -16.01 7.86
CA VAL A 88 -5.27 -17.19 7.91
C VAL A 88 -4.51 -17.32 6.59
N ALA A 89 -3.22 -17.64 6.66
CA ALA A 89 -2.38 -17.82 5.47
C ALA A 89 -2.57 -19.22 4.84
N GLU A 90 -2.81 -20.23 5.67
CA GLU A 90 -2.95 -21.62 5.27
C GLU A 90 -4.20 -22.24 5.92
N CYS A 91 -4.77 -23.25 5.27
CA CYS A 91 -5.91 -23.99 5.79
C CYS A 91 -5.89 -25.41 5.23
N CYS A 92 -6.10 -26.41 6.10
CA CYS A 92 -6.16 -27.82 5.72
C CYS A 92 -7.28 -28.16 4.71
N LEU A 93 -8.27 -27.28 4.57
CA LEU A 93 -9.39 -27.42 3.64
C LEU A 93 -9.40 -26.28 2.61
N SER A 94 -8.22 -25.79 2.21
CA SER A 94 -8.08 -24.87 1.08
C SER A 94 -8.68 -25.50 -0.19
N GLY A 95 -9.53 -24.74 -0.88
CA GLY A 95 -10.32 -25.18 -2.03
C GLY A 95 -11.81 -25.27 -1.72
N ALA A 96 -12.19 -25.37 -0.44
CA ALA A 96 -13.60 -25.38 -0.05
C ALA A 96 -14.22 -23.97 -0.15
N ALA A 97 -15.50 -23.90 -0.51
CA ALA A 97 -16.19 -22.62 -0.76
C ALA A 97 -16.19 -21.67 0.45
N ASP A 98 -16.32 -22.20 1.67
CA ASP A 98 -16.35 -21.38 2.91
C ASP A 98 -14.96 -21.20 3.54
N CYS A 99 -13.88 -21.56 2.83
CA CYS A 99 -12.52 -21.37 3.31
C CYS A 99 -12.03 -19.95 3.01
N TRP A 100 -11.48 -19.30 4.05
CA TRP A 100 -10.90 -17.96 3.91
C TRP A 100 -9.77 -17.90 2.88
N VAL A 101 -8.86 -18.89 2.88
CA VAL A 101 -7.73 -18.93 1.94
C VAL A 101 -8.21 -19.01 0.49
N THR A 102 -9.38 -19.59 0.25
CA THR A 102 -9.91 -19.78 -1.11
C THR A 102 -10.52 -18.50 -1.67
N LYS A 103 -11.38 -17.81 -0.90
CA LYS A 103 -12.10 -16.62 -1.39
C LYS A 103 -11.99 -15.39 -0.49
N GLY A 104 -11.74 -15.57 0.80
CA GLY A 104 -11.72 -14.50 1.78
C GLY A 104 -10.57 -13.50 1.58
N TRP A 105 -9.43 -13.93 1.04
CA TRP A 105 -8.30 -13.03 0.77
C TRP A 105 -8.65 -11.87 -0.18
N HIS A 106 -9.69 -12.02 -1.03
CA HIS A 106 -10.18 -10.94 -1.87
C HIS A 106 -10.66 -9.72 -1.06
N GLU A 107 -11.09 -9.90 0.19
CA GLU A 107 -11.47 -8.81 1.09
C GLU A 107 -10.26 -7.89 1.43
N LEU A 108 -9.02 -8.38 1.30
CA LEU A 108 -7.79 -7.63 1.55
C LEU A 108 -7.03 -7.26 0.27
N SER A 109 -7.46 -7.75 -0.89
CA SER A 109 -6.77 -7.50 -2.15
C SER A 109 -6.94 -6.05 -2.62
N LEU A 110 -5.85 -5.43 -3.05
CA LEU A 110 -5.87 -4.11 -3.70
C LEU A 110 -6.55 -4.15 -5.08
N SER A 111 -6.66 -5.33 -5.72
CA SER A 111 -7.35 -5.49 -7.01
C SER A 111 -8.86 -5.25 -6.92
N ASN A 112 -9.42 -5.27 -5.72
CA ASN A 112 -10.85 -5.05 -5.47
C ASN A 112 -11.14 -3.55 -5.28
N VAL A 113 -10.67 -2.73 -6.22
CA VAL A 113 -10.94 -1.29 -6.24
C VAL A 113 -12.43 -1.07 -6.52
N GLY A 114 -13.23 -1.01 -5.45
CA GLY A 114 -14.51 -0.31 -5.44
C GLY A 114 -15.65 -0.89 -6.28
N VAL A 115 -15.86 -2.21 -6.29
CA VAL A 115 -17.25 -2.71 -6.43
C VAL A 115 -17.76 -3.04 -5.04
N THR A 116 -18.15 -2.00 -4.30
CA THR A 116 -19.18 -2.19 -3.28
C THR A 116 -20.45 -2.53 -4.04
N CYS A 117 -20.76 -3.82 -4.19
CA CYS A 117 -22.10 -4.29 -4.52
C CYS A 117 -23.03 -3.88 -3.37
N HIS A 118 -23.43 -2.61 -3.31
CA HIS A 118 -24.54 -2.04 -2.55
C HIS A 118 -24.68 -0.58 -3.02
N GLU A 119 -25.23 -0.39 -4.22
CA GLU A 119 -25.93 0.81 -4.71
C GLU A 119 -26.22 0.64 -6.22
N ILE A 120 -27.13 -0.29 -6.57
CA ILE A 120 -28.19 -0.16 -7.59
C ILE A 120 -29.36 -1.00 -7.09
#